data_AF-A0AAJ7RIU8-F1
#
_entry.id   AF-A0AAJ7RIU8-F1
#
_cell.length_a   1.000
_cell.length_b   1.000
_cell.length_c   1.000
_cell.angle_alpha   90.00
_cell.angle_beta   90.00
_cell.angle_gamma   90.00
#
_symmetry.space_group_name_H-M   'P 1'
#
loop_
_entity.id
_entity.type
_entity.pdbx_description
1 polymer ?
#
loop_
_entity_poly.entity_id
_entity_poly.type
_entity_poly.pdbx_seq_one_letter_code
_entity_poly.pdbx_strand_id
1 'polypeptide(L)'
;MYVVIHSKRKSILLQIQMTITKAYQNLIFLNMRTNLSSDDFSEDEQEFPREFIAELKQKFNKPDITSQEKVRILTLLPKSWNINKDQLFPKEIKQKIQHFYENDDVSTMMPGQKDTKSVKINGESQVRQKRLIMGNPSLVYKNFKKENLDVKIGFSKFCSFRPTYCILAISGGTHTVCVSLA
;
A
#
# COMPACT_ATOMS: atom_id res chain seq x y z
N MET A 1 -25.20 -38.34 -18.05
CA MET A 1 -23.80 -38.69 -18.44
C MET A 1 -22.84 -37.50 -18.41
N TYR A 2 -23.25 -36.28 -18.81
CA TYR A 2 -22.39 -35.07 -18.86
C TYR A 2 -21.86 -34.58 -17.49
N VAL A 3 -22.66 -34.70 -16.41
CA VAL A 3 -22.32 -34.18 -15.06
C VAL A 3 -21.15 -34.95 -14.40
N VAL A 4 -21.05 -36.26 -14.64
CA VAL A 4 -20.01 -37.12 -14.06
C VAL A 4 -18.64 -36.85 -14.70
N ILE A 5 -18.61 -36.54 -16.00
CA ILE A 5 -17.38 -36.23 -16.75
C ILE A 5 -16.79 -34.89 -16.27
N HIS A 6 -17.63 -33.88 -16.02
CA HIS A 6 -17.19 -32.57 -15.56
C HIS A 6 -16.67 -32.60 -14.10
N SER A 7 -17.27 -33.44 -13.24
CA SER A 7 -16.82 -33.67 -11.87
C SER A 7 -15.46 -34.37 -11.82
N LYS A 8 -15.25 -35.41 -12.63
CA LYS A 8 -13.95 -36.10 -12.75
C LYS A 8 -12.84 -35.17 -13.28
N ARG A 9 -13.13 -34.33 -14.28
CA ARG A 9 -12.17 -33.34 -14.80
C ARG A 9 -11.75 -32.32 -13.73
N LYS A 10 -12.70 -31.81 -12.93
CA LYS A 10 -12.40 -30.87 -11.84
C LYS A 10 -11.57 -31.53 -10.73
N SER A 11 -11.85 -32.80 -10.42
CA SER A 11 -11.05 -33.59 -9.46
C SER A 11 -9.62 -33.81 -9.95
N ILE A 12 -9.42 -34.12 -11.23
CA ILE A 12 -8.08 -34.33 -11.81
C ILE A 12 -7.27 -33.03 -11.80
N LEU A 13 -7.89 -31.89 -12.16
CA LEU A 13 -7.23 -30.59 -12.11
C LEU A 13 -6.80 -30.21 -10.69
N LEU A 14 -7.64 -30.52 -9.68
CA LEU A 14 -7.30 -30.28 -8.28
C LEU A 14 -6.10 -31.13 -7.84
N GLN A 15 -6.06 -32.40 -8.22
CA GLN A 15 -4.95 -33.31 -7.91
C GLN A 15 -3.65 -32.85 -8.57
N ILE A 16 -3.71 -32.41 -9.84
CA ILE A 16 -2.55 -31.85 -10.54
C ILE A 16 -2.05 -30.59 -9.82
N GLN A 17 -2.94 -29.68 -9.45
CA GLN A 17 -2.58 -28.45 -8.75
C GLN A 17 -1.99 -28.71 -7.36
N MET A 18 -2.50 -29.70 -6.63
CA MET A 18 -1.95 -30.13 -5.34
C MET A 18 -0.56 -30.74 -5.48
N THR A 19 -0.33 -31.58 -6.49
CA THR A 19 0.98 -32.18 -6.79
C THR A 19 2.01 -31.12 -7.15
N ILE A 20 1.64 -30.16 -8.00
CA ILE A 20 2.50 -29.03 -8.37
C ILE A 20 2.85 -28.20 -7.14
N THR A 21 1.86 -27.85 -6.31
CA THR A 21 2.09 -27.05 -5.09
C THR A 21 3.03 -27.78 -4.11
N LYS A 22 2.85 -29.09 -3.96
CA LYS A 22 3.69 -29.92 -3.10
C LYS A 22 5.12 -30.05 -3.64
N ALA A 23 5.30 -30.13 -4.95
CA ALA A 23 6.62 -30.12 -5.58
C ALA A 23 7.33 -28.78 -5.35
N TYR A 24 6.66 -27.64 -5.53
CA TYR A 24 7.24 -26.33 -5.24
C TYR A 24 7.59 -26.15 -3.76
N GLN A 25 6.72 -26.58 -2.85
CA GLN A 25 7.01 -26.53 -1.42
C GLN A 25 8.21 -27.42 -1.06
N ASN A 26 8.33 -28.60 -1.66
CA ASN A 26 9.49 -29.48 -1.47
C ASN A 26 10.77 -28.90 -2.05
N LEU A 27 10.74 -28.26 -3.22
CA LEU A 27 11.89 -27.57 -3.81
C LEU A 27 12.37 -26.41 -2.92
N ILE A 28 11.43 -25.61 -2.40
CA ILE A 28 11.75 -24.54 -1.44
C ILE A 28 12.34 -25.13 -0.15
N PHE A 29 11.78 -26.22 0.35
CA PHE A 29 12.25 -26.87 1.57
C PHE A 29 13.62 -27.54 1.40
N LEU A 30 13.89 -28.13 0.23
CA LEU A 30 15.20 -28.68 -0.14
C LEU A 30 16.23 -27.54 -0.26
N ASN A 31 15.92 -26.44 -0.94
CA ASN A 31 16.77 -25.24 -1.00
C ASN A 31 17.08 -24.64 0.38
N MET A 32 16.18 -24.80 1.35
CA MET A 32 16.38 -24.34 2.73
C MET A 32 17.14 -25.36 3.59
N ARG A 33 17.14 -26.64 3.22
CA ARG A 33 17.76 -27.75 3.98
C ARG A 33 19.20 -28.03 3.51
N THR A 34 19.49 -27.79 2.24
CA THR A 34 20.85 -27.64 1.76
C THR A 34 21.31 -26.24 2.14
N ASN A 35 22.22 -26.11 3.12
CA ASN A 35 23.07 -24.92 3.25
C ASN A 35 24.03 -24.84 2.03
N LEU A 36 23.45 -24.85 0.83
CA LEU A 36 24.14 -24.64 -0.42
C LEU A 36 24.39 -23.13 -0.44
N SER A 37 25.65 -22.72 -0.34
CA SER A 37 25.98 -21.32 -0.55
C SER A 37 25.53 -20.94 -1.96
N SER A 38 25.38 -19.65 -2.21
CA SER A 38 25.04 -19.14 -3.54
C SER A 38 26.04 -19.54 -4.64
N ASP A 39 27.15 -20.19 -4.27
CA ASP A 39 28.28 -20.59 -5.11
C ASP A 39 28.15 -22.00 -5.71
N ASP A 40 27.15 -22.79 -5.32
CA ASP A 40 26.97 -24.19 -5.77
C ASP A 40 25.95 -24.35 -6.92
N PHE A 41 25.36 -23.24 -7.40
CA PHE A 41 24.60 -23.24 -8.65
C PHE A 41 25.58 -23.06 -9.82
N SER A 42 25.48 -23.87 -10.87
CA SER A 42 26.28 -23.67 -12.08
C SER A 42 26.08 -22.25 -12.62
N GLU A 43 27.16 -21.64 -13.11
CA GLU A 43 27.14 -20.27 -13.66
C GLU A 43 26.02 -20.11 -14.71
N ASP A 44 25.80 -21.16 -15.50
CA ASP A 44 24.75 -21.25 -16.52
C ASP A 44 23.31 -21.12 -15.96
N GLU A 45 23.03 -21.66 -14.76
CA GLU A 45 21.67 -21.61 -14.17
C GLU A 45 21.34 -20.24 -13.57
N GLN A 46 22.33 -19.44 -13.17
CA GLN A 46 22.12 -18.07 -12.70
C GLN A 46 22.20 -17.02 -13.81
N GLU A 47 22.77 -17.35 -14.97
CA GLU A 47 22.92 -16.42 -16.10
C GLU A 47 21.57 -16.10 -16.76
N PHE A 48 20.74 -17.11 -17.04
CA PHE A 48 19.45 -16.93 -17.71
C PHE A 48 18.50 -15.95 -16.98
N PRO A 49 18.28 -16.06 -15.65
CA PRO A 49 17.47 -15.08 -14.92
C PRO A 49 18.04 -13.66 -14.98
N ARG A 50 19.37 -13.50 -14.98
CA ARG A 50 20.03 -12.19 -15.01
C ARG A 50 19.91 -11.55 -16.40
N GLU A 51 20.16 -12.32 -17.45
CA GLU A 51 20.03 -11.86 -18.84
C GLU A 51 18.59 -11.46 -19.15
N PHE A 52 17.62 -12.29 -18.78
CA PHE A 52 16.20 -11.98 -18.96
C PHE A 52 15.79 -10.68 -18.25
N ILE A 53 16.25 -10.46 -17.01
CA ILE A 53 16.00 -9.21 -16.28
C ILE A 53 16.68 -8.01 -16.97
N ALA A 54 17.89 -8.19 -17.50
CA ALA A 54 18.61 -7.14 -18.21
C ALA A 54 17.88 -6.72 -19.49
N GLU A 55 17.38 -7.68 -20.28
CA GLU A 55 16.58 -7.40 -21.47
C GLU A 55 15.29 -6.64 -21.13
N LEU A 56 14.58 -7.08 -20.07
CA LEU A 56 13.36 -6.40 -19.63
C LEU A 56 13.65 -4.94 -19.26
N LYS A 57 14.74 -4.67 -18.53
CA LYS A 57 15.17 -3.32 -18.19
C LYS A 57 15.53 -2.50 -19.42
N GLN A 58 16.28 -3.09 -20.36
CA GLN A 58 16.68 -2.43 -21.59
C GLN A 58 15.45 -2.05 -22.42
N LYS A 59 14.53 -3.01 -22.66
CA LYS A 59 13.28 -2.77 -23.38
C LYS A 59 12.43 -1.70 -22.69
N PHE A 60 12.27 -1.77 -21.37
CA PHE A 60 11.44 -0.81 -20.62
C PHE A 60 11.95 0.64 -20.72
N ASN A 61 13.26 0.84 -20.83
CA ASN A 61 13.91 2.15 -20.89
C ASN A 61 14.11 2.70 -22.31
N LYS A 62 13.75 1.96 -23.35
CA LYS A 62 13.82 2.45 -24.73
C LYS A 62 12.93 3.68 -24.93
N PRO A 63 13.38 4.71 -25.69
CA PRO A 63 12.63 5.96 -25.86
C PRO A 63 11.35 5.78 -26.68
N ASP A 64 11.31 4.79 -27.56
CA ASP A 64 10.23 4.47 -28.50
C ASP A 64 9.21 3.46 -27.97
N ILE A 65 9.41 2.94 -26.75
CA ILE A 65 8.49 1.93 -26.18
C ILE A 65 7.11 2.53 -25.90
N THR A 66 6.08 1.83 -26.34
CA THR A 66 4.69 2.24 -26.15
C THR A 66 4.21 2.02 -24.71
N SER A 67 3.18 2.76 -24.30
CA SER A 67 2.54 2.56 -22.99
C SER A 67 1.99 1.13 -22.81
N GLN A 68 1.50 0.51 -23.89
CA GLN A 68 0.98 -0.86 -23.85
C GLN A 68 2.10 -1.89 -23.62
N GLU A 69 3.26 -1.71 -24.25
CA GLU A 69 4.43 -2.57 -24.03
C GLU A 69 4.98 -2.43 -22.61
N LYS A 70 5.04 -1.21 -22.07
CA LYS A 70 5.39 -0.99 -20.65
C LYS A 70 4.44 -1.75 -19.73
N VAL A 71 3.14 -1.68 -19.98
CA VAL A 71 2.14 -2.41 -19.18
C VAL A 71 2.33 -3.92 -19.28
N ARG A 72 2.59 -4.47 -20.48
CA ARG A 72 2.88 -5.90 -20.66
C ARG A 72 4.11 -6.34 -19.86
N ILE A 73 5.19 -5.57 -19.89
CA ILE A 73 6.39 -5.85 -19.08
C ILE A 73 6.03 -5.84 -17.59
N LEU A 74 5.28 -4.84 -17.13
CA LEU A 74 4.87 -4.74 -15.73
C LEU A 74 3.94 -5.89 -15.29
N THR A 75 3.15 -6.48 -16.20
CA THR A 75 2.29 -7.63 -15.87
C THR A 75 3.03 -8.94 -15.62
N LEU A 76 4.27 -9.06 -16.11
CA LEU A 76 5.13 -10.21 -15.82
C LEU A 76 5.71 -10.16 -14.39
N LEU A 77 5.66 -9.00 -13.75
CA LEU A 77 6.23 -8.81 -12.42
C LEU A 77 5.28 -9.37 -11.34
N PRO A 78 5.84 -9.95 -10.25
CA PRO A 78 5.05 -10.36 -9.11
C PRO A 78 4.21 -9.20 -8.57
N LYS A 79 2.95 -9.48 -8.19
CA LYS A 79 2.10 -8.46 -7.55
C LYS A 79 2.71 -7.93 -6.24
N SER A 80 3.54 -8.73 -5.57
CA SER A 80 4.28 -8.35 -4.36
C SER A 80 5.35 -7.27 -4.61
N TRP A 81 5.74 -7.03 -5.86
CA TRP A 81 6.67 -5.96 -6.24
C TRP A 81 5.96 -4.61 -6.47
N ASN A 82 4.63 -4.55 -6.36
CA ASN A 82 3.93 -3.27 -6.24
C ASN A 82 4.27 -2.65 -4.89
N ILE A 83 5.29 -1.81 -4.87
CA ILE A 83 5.59 -1.05 -3.67
C ILE A 83 4.48 -0.03 -3.47
N ASN A 84 3.82 -0.08 -2.31
CA ASN A 84 2.86 0.95 -1.94
C ASN A 84 3.56 2.32 -1.98
N LYS A 85 3.16 3.18 -2.92
CA LYS A 85 3.75 4.52 -3.09
C LYS A 85 3.63 5.38 -1.82
N ASP A 86 2.73 5.01 -0.90
CA ASP A 86 2.59 5.61 0.41
C ASP A 86 3.75 5.30 1.35
N GLN A 87 4.39 4.14 1.17
CA GLN A 87 5.52 3.67 1.97
C GLN A 87 6.86 4.26 1.52
N LEU A 88 6.96 4.69 0.26
CA LEU A 88 8.11 5.44 -0.27
C LEU A 88 8.10 6.93 0.07
N PHE A 89 6.97 7.45 0.56
CA PHE A 89 6.87 8.88 0.82
C PHE A 89 7.70 9.26 2.06
N PRO A 90 8.44 10.38 2.05
CA PRO A 90 9.29 10.77 3.17
C PRO A 90 8.52 10.77 4.49
N LYS A 91 9.08 10.08 5.49
CA LYS A 91 8.43 9.89 6.80
C LYS A 91 8.26 11.24 7.50
N GLU A 92 9.20 12.14 7.30
CA GLU A 92 9.26 13.49 7.85
C GLU A 92 8.04 14.30 7.40
N ILE A 93 7.73 14.26 6.09
CA ILE A 93 6.57 14.98 5.55
C ILE A 93 5.27 14.37 6.07
N LYS A 94 5.19 13.04 6.18
CA LYS A 94 4.02 12.36 6.72
C LYS A 94 3.76 12.75 8.18
N GLN A 95 4.81 12.81 9.01
CA GLN A 95 4.74 13.28 10.38
C GLN A 95 4.33 14.76 10.46
N LYS A 96 4.90 15.61 9.58
CA LYS A 96 4.53 17.03 9.49
C LYS A 96 3.04 17.23 9.19
N ILE A 97 2.49 16.45 8.25
CA ILE A 97 1.06 16.48 7.92
C ILE A 97 0.21 15.98 9.08
N GLN A 98 0.63 14.89 9.73
CA GLN A 98 -0.08 14.35 10.89
C GLN A 98 -0.14 15.37 12.04
N HIS A 99 0.99 15.99 12.37
CA HIS A 99 1.06 17.02 13.39
C HIS A 99 0.21 18.24 13.03
N PHE A 100 0.25 18.68 11.77
CA PHE A 100 -0.60 19.76 11.29
C PHE A 100 -2.10 19.47 11.49
N TYR A 101 -2.55 18.24 11.24
CA TYR A 101 -3.93 17.85 11.52
C TYR A 101 -4.25 17.80 13.02
N GLU A 102 -3.27 17.53 13.87
CA GLU A 102 -3.42 17.46 15.34
C GLU A 102 -3.39 18.83 16.02
N ASN A 103 -3.00 19.89 15.32
CA ASN A 103 -3.03 21.25 15.86
C ASN A 103 -4.47 21.67 16.19
N ASP A 104 -4.65 22.29 17.36
CA ASP A 104 -5.95 22.75 17.84
C ASP A 104 -6.58 23.82 16.94
N ASP A 105 -5.76 24.58 16.20
CA ASP A 105 -6.20 25.55 15.19
C ASP A 105 -6.81 24.90 13.94
N VAL A 106 -6.45 23.63 13.66
CA VAL A 106 -6.88 22.90 12.46
C VAL A 106 -7.99 21.90 12.78
N SER A 107 -7.91 21.25 13.94
CA SER A 107 -8.94 20.34 14.41
C SER A 107 -9.13 20.46 15.91
N THR A 108 -10.35 20.21 16.40
CA THR A 108 -10.67 20.24 17.84
C THR A 108 -10.90 18.83 18.36
N MET A 109 -10.52 18.55 19.60
CA MET A 109 -10.82 17.25 20.21
C MET A 109 -12.33 17.10 20.43
N MET A 110 -12.89 15.94 20.06
CA MET A 110 -14.27 15.64 20.39
C MET A 110 -14.38 15.29 21.88
N PRO A 111 -15.42 15.74 22.60
CA PRO A 111 -15.50 15.60 24.06
C PRO A 111 -16.00 14.24 24.54
N GLY A 112 -16.64 13.43 23.68
CA GLY A 112 -17.33 12.21 24.12
C GLY A 112 -16.39 11.03 24.40
N GLN A 113 -16.69 10.22 25.43
CA GLN A 113 -15.94 8.98 25.71
C GLN A 113 -16.03 7.95 24.56
N LYS A 114 -17.15 7.95 23.82
CA LYS A 114 -17.35 7.13 22.61
C LYS A 114 -16.63 7.69 21.39
N ASP A 115 -16.08 8.89 21.48
CA ASP A 115 -15.33 9.54 20.41
C ASP A 115 -13.87 9.10 20.40
N THR A 116 -13.64 7.81 20.56
CA THR A 116 -12.32 7.20 20.52
C THR A 116 -12.16 6.33 19.28
N LYS A 117 -10.91 6.15 18.84
CA LYS A 117 -10.55 5.27 17.73
C LYS A 117 -9.25 4.55 18.04
N SER A 118 -9.27 3.23 17.95
CA SER A 118 -8.06 2.42 18.05
C SER A 118 -7.29 2.49 16.73
N VAL A 119 -6.00 2.86 16.82
CA VAL A 119 -5.09 2.99 15.68
C VAL A 119 -3.78 2.30 15.99
N LYS A 120 -3.18 1.67 14.96
CA LYS A 120 -1.84 1.09 15.08
C LYS A 120 -0.79 2.16 14.81
N ILE A 121 0.00 2.51 15.82
CA ILE A 121 1.13 3.44 15.71
C ILE A 121 2.37 2.65 16.12
N ASN A 122 3.38 2.61 15.24
CA ASN A 122 4.63 1.88 15.49
C ASN A 122 4.45 0.38 15.82
N GLY A 123 3.39 -0.26 15.31
CA GLY A 123 3.08 -1.67 15.56
C GLY A 123 2.21 -1.92 16.79
N GLU A 124 1.99 -0.89 17.62
CA GLU A 124 1.19 -0.99 18.83
C GLU A 124 -0.20 -0.37 18.65
N SER A 125 -1.21 -1.01 19.21
CA SER A 125 -2.58 -0.49 19.22
C SER A 125 -2.71 0.59 20.29
N GLN A 126 -2.96 1.83 19.87
CA GLN A 126 -3.20 2.96 20.75
C GLN A 126 -4.61 3.51 20.53
N VAL A 127 -5.33 3.79 21.61
CA VAL A 127 -6.64 4.45 21.54
C VAL A 127 -6.41 5.96 21.49
N ARG A 128 -6.93 6.61 20.44
CA ARG A 128 -6.85 8.06 20.25
C ARG A 128 -8.23 8.68 20.30
N GLN A 129 -8.34 9.83 20.97
CA GLN A 129 -9.54 10.66 20.89
C GLN A 129 -9.69 11.18 19.46
N LYS A 130 -10.89 11.08 18.90
CA LYS A 130 -11.20 11.63 17.59
C LYS A 130 -11.14 13.15 17.65
N ARG A 131 -10.71 13.74 16.56
CA ARG A 131 -10.60 15.19 16.37
C ARG A 131 -11.49 15.61 15.20
N LEU A 132 -12.21 16.71 15.34
CA LEU A 132 -13.05 17.30 14.33
C LEU A 132 -12.27 18.37 13.58
N ILE A 133 -12.08 18.20 12.27
CA ILE A 133 -11.39 19.20 11.44
C ILE A 133 -12.29 20.42 11.26
N MET A 134 -11.80 21.58 11.66
CA MET A 134 -12.53 22.86 11.68
C MET A 134 -12.43 23.57 10.32
N GLY A 135 -12.74 22.87 9.23
CA GLY A 135 -12.74 23.47 7.91
C GLY A 135 -12.80 22.48 6.76
N ASN A 136 -13.01 23.02 5.55
CA ASN A 136 -13.06 22.23 4.33
C ASN A 136 -11.66 21.68 4.01
N PRO A 137 -11.54 20.43 3.52
CA PRO A 137 -10.24 19.85 3.16
C PRO A 137 -9.40 20.76 2.26
N SER A 138 -10.04 21.44 1.31
CA SER A 138 -9.38 22.36 0.38
C SER A 138 -8.79 23.60 1.08
N LEU A 139 -9.44 24.12 2.11
CA LEU A 139 -8.94 25.24 2.90
C LEU A 139 -7.77 24.81 3.78
N VAL A 140 -7.94 23.68 4.47
CA VAL A 140 -6.91 23.06 5.32
C VAL A 140 -5.62 22.81 4.54
N TYR A 141 -5.73 22.30 3.30
CA TYR A 141 -4.58 22.13 2.41
C TYR A 141 -3.93 23.46 2.00
N LYS A 142 -4.72 24.51 1.70
CA LYS A 142 -4.18 25.84 1.39
C LYS A 142 -3.40 26.41 2.58
N ASN A 143 -3.91 26.24 3.81
CA ASN A 143 -3.22 26.68 5.02
C ASN A 143 -1.91 25.91 5.22
N PHE A 144 -1.94 24.58 5.09
CA PHE A 144 -0.73 23.76 5.13
C PHE A 144 0.33 24.23 4.14
N LYS A 145 -0.08 24.54 2.89
CA LYS A 145 0.84 25.03 1.85
C LYS A 145 1.41 26.42 2.15
N LYS A 146 0.65 27.30 2.81
CA LYS A 146 1.14 28.63 3.21
C LYS A 146 2.23 28.52 4.28
N GLU A 147 2.07 27.61 5.22
CA GLU A 147 3.04 27.36 6.30
C GLU A 147 4.23 26.49 5.85
N ASN A 148 4.09 25.74 4.75
CA ASN A 148 5.05 24.74 4.27
C ASN A 148 5.30 24.87 2.77
N LEU A 149 5.91 25.99 2.37
CA LEU A 149 6.20 26.32 0.97
C LEU A 149 7.19 25.34 0.31
N ASP A 150 8.08 24.76 1.11
CA ASP A 150 9.10 23.78 0.74
C ASP A 150 8.53 22.40 0.39
N VAL A 151 7.36 22.05 0.95
CA VAL A 151 6.79 20.70 0.82
C VAL A 151 6.06 20.54 -0.51
N LYS A 152 6.63 19.78 -1.45
CA LYS A 152 5.99 19.42 -2.73
C LYS A 152 5.04 18.22 -2.58
N ILE A 153 3.81 18.51 -2.17
CA ILE A 153 2.71 17.54 -2.10
C ILE A 153 1.48 18.04 -2.84
N GLY A 154 0.70 17.14 -3.44
CA GLY A 154 -0.60 17.43 -4.06
C GLY A 154 -1.78 17.18 -3.11
N PHE A 155 -2.91 17.84 -3.36
CA PHE A 155 -4.10 17.80 -2.51
C PHE A 155 -4.59 16.38 -2.17
N SER A 156 -4.79 15.53 -3.17
CA SER A 156 -5.29 14.16 -2.96
C SER A 156 -4.35 13.35 -2.04
N LYS A 157 -3.04 13.49 -2.25
CA LYS A 157 -2.02 12.80 -1.45
C LYS A 157 -1.96 13.35 -0.02
N PHE A 158 -2.09 14.67 0.15
CA PHE A 158 -2.22 15.28 1.46
C PHE A 158 -3.42 14.72 2.23
N CYS A 159 -4.60 14.66 1.60
CA CYS A 159 -5.80 14.07 2.21
C CYS A 159 -5.67 12.59 2.53
N SER A 160 -4.89 11.82 1.75
CA SER A 160 -4.62 10.41 2.06
C SER A 160 -3.76 10.20 3.31
N PHE A 161 -2.93 11.19 3.68
CA PHE A 161 -2.11 11.14 4.89
C PHE A 161 -2.82 11.66 6.13
N ARG A 162 -4.06 12.13 6.00
CA ARG A 162 -4.89 12.51 7.14
C ARG A 162 -5.00 11.36 8.15
N PRO A 163 -4.69 11.58 9.43
CA PRO A 163 -4.86 10.57 10.46
C PRO A 163 -6.32 10.12 10.55
N THR A 164 -6.54 8.82 10.74
CA THR A 164 -7.89 8.25 10.67
C THR A 164 -8.81 8.69 11.81
N TYR A 165 -8.27 9.23 12.90
CA TYR A 165 -9.01 9.84 14.02
C TYR A 165 -9.30 11.33 13.79
N CYS A 166 -8.78 11.95 12.72
CA CYS A 166 -9.14 13.31 12.31
C CYS A 166 -10.29 13.28 11.28
N ILE A 167 -11.46 13.69 11.73
CA ILE A 167 -12.75 13.47 11.07
C ILE A 167 -13.25 14.79 10.48
N LEU A 168 -13.94 14.72 9.34
CA LEU A 168 -14.58 15.89 8.73
C LEU A 168 -15.95 16.11 9.35
N ALA A 169 -16.35 17.36 9.55
CA ALA A 169 -17.65 17.70 10.14
C ALA A 169 -18.89 17.17 9.38
N ILE A 170 -18.71 16.63 8.17
CA ILE A 170 -19.80 16.10 7.33
C ILE A 170 -19.92 14.57 7.42
N SER A 171 -18.97 13.86 8.04
CA SER A 171 -19.06 12.40 8.15
C SER A 171 -20.18 11.97 9.10
N GLY A 172 -20.96 10.93 8.76
CA GLY A 172 -22.06 10.45 9.60
C GLY A 172 -21.67 10.29 11.08
N GLY A 173 -22.50 10.84 11.99
CA GLY A 173 -22.26 10.88 13.43
C GLY A 173 -21.85 12.26 14.00
N THR A 174 -21.61 13.29 13.17
CA THR A 174 -21.16 14.63 13.61
C THR A 174 -22.29 15.64 13.87
N HIS A 175 -23.56 15.22 13.83
CA HIS A 175 -24.75 16.07 13.98
C HIS A 175 -24.90 16.73 15.36
N THR A 176 -24.03 16.40 16.31
CA THR A 176 -24.09 16.85 17.72
C THR A 176 -23.08 17.94 18.06
N VAL A 177 -22.13 18.28 17.17
CA VAL A 177 -21.19 19.38 17.40
C VAL A 177 -21.71 20.62 16.69
N CYS A 178 -22.24 21.59 17.47
CA CYS A 178 -22.53 22.92 16.95
C CYS A 178 -21.22 23.58 16.48
N VAL A 179 -21.11 23.80 15.17
CA VAL A 179 -20.14 24.73 14.62
C VAL A 179 -20.76 26.11 14.78
N SER A 180 -20.47 26.80 15.87
CA SER A 180 -20.82 28.22 15.99
C SER A 180 -20.00 28.99 14.96
N LEU A 181 -20.64 29.45 13.90
CA LEU A 181 -20.09 30.51 13.05
C LEU A 181 -20.09 31.78 13.91
N ALA A 182 -18.91 32.22 14.34
CA ALA A 182 -18.70 33.56 14.86
C ALA A 182 -18.44 34.53 13.69
#